data_AF-A0A8H6QNC6-F1
#
_entry.id   AF-A0A8H6QNC6-F1
#
_cell.length_a   1.000
_cell.length_b   1.000
_cell.length_c   1.000
_cell.angle_alpha   90.00
_cell.angle_beta   90.00
_cell.angle_gamma   90.00
#
_symmetry.space_group_name_H-M   'P 1'
#
loop_
_entity.id
_entity.type
_entity.pdbx_description
1 polymer ?
#
loop_
_entity_poly.entity_id
_entity_poly.type
_entity_poly.pdbx_seq_one_letter_code
_entity_poly.pdbx_strand_id
1 'polypeptide(L)'
;MKLTALASAILAVVHGALALPAKAPALDITLSQVNNTRIKAVVKNTGSEKITFVHLNFFNDSSPVKKVSLYRNATEVEFTGIKQRLRSDGLSNEALTTLAPGATYEDEFDIASTANLTQGGPITVHTQGFVPVTTNNKIAGYIPYSSNELKLEVDAAKAAAVGASIKPLDRRTKITSSCTGDRAGVLNTALRNAASIASKAADAASSGSSTLFAEYFKDTSGNIRSNVAARLKAVASEASSNGGGSTTYYCSDPYGYCDSNVLAYTLPSTNEVVNCELFYTLQGVTNDCHGQDQATTIIHEFTHAPGVYPPGTEDLGYGYSAATALSANDALNNADSYALFANAVNLNCQGQTGGQPWGQTGGQTGGQTGGQTGGQTGGQTGGQTGGQPWGQTGGQPGGQTGGQPWGQTGEQAGGQTGGQTGGQTGGQTMWDGNYQPGQTEPETQAMWDGNYQPGQTEPETMTMWDGNYQPGQTEPDTMTMWDDNYQPGQTEPETQTTWYGFYRA
;
A
#
# COMPACT_ATOMS: atom_id res chain seq x y z
N MET A 1 -10.02 53.62 -29.59
CA MET A 1 -10.08 52.18 -29.28
C MET A 1 -8.85 51.82 -28.46
N LYS A 2 -9.02 51.38 -27.22
CA LYS A 2 -7.94 50.98 -26.31
C LYS A 2 -7.51 49.56 -26.67
N LEU A 3 -6.24 49.35 -27.01
CA LEU A 3 -5.65 48.01 -27.13
C LEU A 3 -5.26 47.51 -25.74
N THR A 4 -5.98 46.51 -25.24
CA THR A 4 -5.58 45.71 -24.08
C THR A 4 -4.77 44.52 -24.57
N ALA A 5 -3.47 44.52 -24.28
CA ALA A 5 -2.60 43.37 -24.45
C ALA A 5 -2.87 42.36 -23.32
N LEU A 6 -3.41 41.20 -23.66
CA LEU A 6 -3.50 40.05 -22.76
C LEU A 6 -2.15 39.32 -22.79
N ALA A 7 -1.34 39.54 -21.76
CA ALA A 7 -0.15 38.73 -21.51
C ALA A 7 -0.59 37.32 -21.10
N SER A 8 -0.39 36.34 -21.99
CA SER A 8 -0.54 34.93 -21.65
C SER A 8 0.67 34.50 -20.84
N ALA A 9 0.48 34.27 -19.54
CA ALA A 9 1.51 33.67 -18.69
C ALA A 9 1.70 32.20 -19.11
N ILE A 10 2.83 31.92 -19.76
CA ILE A 10 3.31 30.57 -20.00
C ILE A 10 3.74 30.01 -18.65
N LEU A 11 2.94 29.09 -18.09
CA LEU A 11 3.32 28.32 -16.92
C LEU A 11 4.39 27.31 -17.36
N ALA A 12 5.66 27.68 -17.23
CA ALA A 12 6.75 26.74 -17.38
C ALA A 12 6.70 25.75 -16.20
N VAL A 13 6.30 24.50 -16.46
CA VAL A 13 6.46 23.40 -15.50
C VAL A 13 7.95 23.09 -15.42
N VAL A 14 8.63 23.73 -14.49
CA VAL A 14 9.97 23.35 -14.07
C VAL A 14 9.82 22.03 -13.33
N HIS A 15 10.21 20.92 -13.95
CA HIS A 15 10.41 19.66 -13.25
C HIS A 15 11.57 19.89 -12.26
N GLY A 16 11.21 20.14 -11.00
CA GLY A 16 12.14 20.14 -9.90
C GLY A 16 12.69 18.73 -9.76
N ALA A 17 13.91 18.52 -10.24
CA ALA A 17 14.71 17.37 -9.88
C ALA A 17 14.86 17.37 -8.36
N LEU A 18 14.08 16.55 -7.67
CA LEU A 18 14.26 16.26 -6.26
C LEU A 18 15.63 15.59 -6.13
N ALA A 19 16.57 16.30 -5.53
CA ALA A 19 17.86 15.76 -5.14
C ALA A 19 17.65 14.71 -4.04
N LEU A 20 17.42 13.47 -4.46
CA LEU A 20 17.67 12.30 -3.62
C LEU A 20 19.17 12.29 -3.26
N PRO A 21 19.56 11.91 -2.03
CA PRO A 21 20.97 11.63 -1.75
C PRO A 21 21.44 10.56 -2.74
N ALA A 22 22.42 10.91 -3.57
CA ALA A 22 22.89 10.10 -4.68
C ALA A 22 23.48 8.76 -4.21
N LYS A 23 22.66 7.73 -4.13
CA LYS A 23 23.06 6.43 -4.68
C LYS A 23 22.59 6.44 -6.13
N ALA A 24 23.54 6.46 -7.06
CA ALA A 24 23.27 6.38 -8.49
C ALA A 24 22.29 5.22 -8.78
N PRO A 25 21.36 5.38 -9.75
CA PRO A 25 20.50 4.27 -10.15
C PRO A 25 21.39 3.10 -10.55
N ALA A 26 21.17 1.93 -9.91
CA ALA A 26 22.01 0.76 -10.13
C ALA A 26 21.76 0.13 -11.51
N LEU A 27 20.66 0.49 -12.18
CA LEU A 27 20.31 0.04 -13.52
C LEU A 27 20.13 1.25 -14.47
N ASP A 28 20.94 1.31 -15.51
CA ASP A 28 20.83 2.26 -16.62
C ASP A 28 20.29 1.55 -17.86
N ILE A 29 19.34 2.18 -18.55
CA ILE A 29 18.67 1.61 -19.72
C ILE A 29 18.99 2.45 -20.95
N THR A 30 19.66 1.86 -21.93
CA THR A 30 19.89 2.51 -23.23
C THR A 30 18.89 1.99 -24.26
N LEU A 31 17.98 2.85 -24.72
CA LEU A 31 17.01 2.57 -25.78
C LEU A 31 17.55 2.99 -27.15
N SER A 32 17.42 2.11 -28.13
CA SER A 32 17.79 2.36 -29.53
C SER A 32 16.74 1.79 -30.50
N GLN A 33 16.55 2.46 -31.64
CA GLN A 33 15.66 1.96 -32.70
C GLN A 33 16.39 0.90 -33.53
N VAL A 34 15.80 -0.28 -33.67
CA VAL A 34 16.30 -1.36 -34.56
C VAL A 34 15.70 -1.20 -35.95
N ASN A 35 14.39 -1.02 -36.00
CA ASN A 35 13.63 -0.61 -37.19
C ASN A 35 12.36 0.10 -36.69
N ASN A 36 11.54 0.63 -37.62
CA ASN A 36 10.25 1.29 -37.38
C ASN A 36 9.80 1.38 -35.90
N THR A 37 9.10 0.37 -35.40
CA THR A 37 8.60 0.27 -34.01
C THR A 37 9.33 -0.79 -33.19
N ARG A 38 10.36 -1.42 -33.76
CA ARG A 38 11.21 -2.37 -33.06
C ARG A 38 12.30 -1.63 -32.31
N ILE A 39 12.32 -1.78 -30.99
CA ILE A 39 13.26 -1.13 -30.09
C ILE A 39 14.14 -2.18 -29.44
N LYS A 40 15.40 -1.83 -29.23
CA LYS A 40 16.33 -2.56 -28.38
C LYS A 40 16.63 -1.75 -27.14
N ALA A 41 16.44 -2.38 -25.97
CA ALA A 41 16.89 -1.90 -24.69
C ALA A 41 18.17 -2.64 -24.28
N VAL A 42 19.19 -1.90 -23.84
CA VAL A 42 20.37 -2.45 -23.18
C VAL A 42 20.27 -2.09 -21.70
N VAL A 43 20.12 -3.09 -20.85
CA VAL A 43 20.04 -2.92 -19.39
C VAL A 43 21.41 -3.15 -18.80
N LYS A 44 21.94 -2.16 -18.07
CA LYS A 44 23.30 -2.18 -17.51
C LYS A 44 23.29 -2.02 -16.00
N ASN A 45 24.01 -2.89 -15.30
CA ASN A 45 24.36 -2.63 -13.91
C ASN A 45 25.50 -1.61 -13.84
N THR A 46 25.20 -0.40 -13.39
CA THR A 46 26.17 0.70 -13.22
C THR A 46 26.74 0.77 -11.79
N GLY A 47 26.20 -0.04 -10.88
CA GLY A 47 26.65 -0.15 -9.50
C GLY A 47 27.96 -0.92 -9.35
N SER A 48 28.50 -0.89 -8.12
CA SER A 48 29.73 -1.60 -7.74
C SER A 48 29.49 -3.02 -7.22
N GLU A 49 28.24 -3.42 -7.05
CA GLU A 49 27.86 -4.73 -6.50
C GLU A 49 27.08 -5.55 -7.51
N LYS A 50 27.11 -6.88 -7.33
CA LYS A 50 26.24 -7.80 -8.07
C LYS A 50 24.81 -7.62 -7.58
N ILE A 51 23.86 -7.52 -8.51
CA ILE A 51 22.44 -7.38 -8.22
C ILE A 51 21.66 -8.57 -8.77
N THR A 52 20.64 -8.99 -8.03
CA THR A 52 19.63 -9.94 -8.51
C THR A 52 18.27 -9.29 -8.33
N PHE A 53 17.49 -9.26 -9.41
CA PHE A 53 16.20 -8.59 -9.46
C PHE A 53 15.17 -9.42 -10.22
N VAL A 54 13.90 -9.12 -9.98
CA VAL A 54 12.76 -9.74 -10.69
C VAL A 54 12.62 -9.06 -12.06
N HIS A 55 12.73 -9.81 -13.14
CA HIS A 55 12.59 -9.25 -14.50
C HIS A 55 11.15 -9.31 -15.06
N LEU A 56 10.23 -9.93 -14.33
CA LEU A 56 8.80 -9.88 -14.65
C LEU A 56 8.28 -8.44 -14.50
N ASN A 57 7.36 -8.05 -15.37
CA ASN A 57 6.92 -6.68 -15.57
C ASN A 57 8.07 -5.69 -15.83
N PHE A 58 9.16 -6.17 -16.45
CA PHE A 58 10.35 -5.40 -16.82
C PHE A 58 10.92 -5.88 -18.17
N PHE A 59 12.12 -5.43 -18.54
CA PHE A 59 12.82 -5.96 -19.72
C PHE A 59 13.14 -7.45 -19.55
N ASN A 60 13.08 -8.19 -20.66
CA ASN A 60 13.17 -9.65 -20.76
C ASN A 60 11.94 -10.43 -20.26
N ASP A 61 10.87 -9.77 -19.82
CA ASP A 61 9.56 -10.42 -19.69
C ASP A 61 9.00 -10.76 -21.08
N SER A 62 8.57 -12.01 -21.27
CA SER A 62 7.93 -12.47 -22.51
C SER A 62 6.46 -12.06 -22.64
N SER A 63 5.85 -11.64 -21.54
CA SER A 63 4.47 -11.18 -21.47
C SER A 63 4.32 -9.77 -22.08
N PRO A 64 3.13 -9.38 -22.53
CA PRO A 64 2.88 -8.07 -23.12
C PRO A 64 2.73 -6.99 -22.03
N VAL A 65 3.81 -6.75 -21.29
CA VAL A 65 3.90 -5.76 -20.20
C VAL A 65 4.40 -4.40 -20.69
N LYS A 66 4.22 -3.37 -19.87
CA LYS A 66 4.62 -2.00 -20.21
C LYS A 66 6.12 -1.79 -19.97
N LYS A 67 6.95 -2.14 -20.95
CA LYS A 67 8.42 -1.95 -20.88
C LYS A 67 8.85 -0.49 -21.01
N VAL A 68 8.09 0.31 -21.77
CA VAL A 68 8.39 1.73 -22.04
C VAL A 68 7.11 2.56 -22.10
N SER A 69 7.25 3.85 -21.79
CA SER A 69 6.22 4.86 -22.02
C SER A 69 6.44 5.55 -23.36
N LEU A 70 5.34 5.79 -24.07
CA LEU A 70 5.32 6.36 -25.41
C LEU A 70 4.57 7.69 -25.37
N TYR A 71 5.12 8.75 -25.94
CA TYR A 71 4.51 10.07 -25.93
C TYR A 71 4.37 10.64 -27.33
N ARG A 72 3.19 11.20 -27.60
CA ARG A 72 2.90 11.99 -28.79
C ARG A 72 2.43 13.37 -28.34
N ASN A 73 3.19 14.40 -28.69
CA ASN A 73 2.89 15.79 -28.27
C ASN A 73 2.69 15.93 -26.75
N ALA A 74 3.55 15.27 -25.95
CA ALA A 74 3.49 15.19 -24.49
C ALA A 74 2.28 14.45 -23.89
N THR A 75 1.37 13.90 -24.70
CA THR A 75 0.34 12.97 -24.24
C THR A 75 0.87 11.54 -24.35
N GLU A 76 0.76 10.77 -23.26
CA GLU A 76 1.13 9.36 -23.30
C GLU A 76 0.17 8.58 -24.22
N VAL A 77 0.73 7.76 -25.10
CA VAL A 77 -0.04 6.82 -25.93
C VAL A 77 -0.50 5.67 -25.03
N GLU A 78 -1.78 5.34 -25.16
CA GLU A 78 -2.39 4.28 -24.35
C GLU A 78 -1.65 2.94 -24.51
N PHE A 79 -1.32 2.34 -23.38
CA PHE A 79 -0.80 0.99 -23.30
C PHE A 79 -1.95 -0.03 -23.35
N THR A 80 -1.83 -1.03 -24.22
CA THR A 80 -2.89 -2.02 -24.49
C THR A 80 -2.53 -3.44 -24.05
N GLY A 81 -1.46 -3.61 -23.28
CA GLY A 81 -1.03 -4.91 -22.74
C GLY A 81 -1.61 -5.24 -21.36
N ILE A 82 -0.90 -6.05 -20.57
CA ILE A 82 -1.31 -6.49 -19.24
C ILE A 82 -0.57 -5.78 -18.11
N LYS A 83 -1.20 -5.73 -16.93
CA LYS A 83 -0.63 -5.32 -15.64
C LYS A 83 -0.66 -6.51 -14.70
N GLN A 84 0.44 -6.84 -14.03
CA GLN A 84 0.62 -8.14 -13.36
C GLN A 84 0.74 -7.98 -11.86
N ARG A 85 0.09 -8.83 -11.07
CA ARG A 85 0.44 -9.03 -9.68
C ARG A 85 1.49 -10.12 -9.54
N LEU A 86 2.69 -9.75 -9.09
CA LEU A 86 3.77 -10.70 -8.82
C LEU A 86 3.70 -11.27 -7.41
N ARG A 87 4.11 -12.53 -7.23
CA ARG A 87 4.35 -13.10 -5.90
C ARG A 87 5.57 -12.45 -5.26
N SER A 88 5.52 -12.18 -3.96
CA SER A 88 6.61 -11.48 -3.24
C SER A 88 7.63 -12.42 -2.58
N ASP A 89 7.31 -13.71 -2.44
CA ASP A 89 8.14 -14.74 -1.80
C ASP A 89 8.08 -16.05 -2.59
N GLY A 90 9.06 -16.92 -2.44
CA GLY A 90 9.16 -18.15 -3.22
C GLY A 90 9.38 -17.91 -4.71
N LEU A 91 10.14 -16.86 -5.05
CA LEU A 91 10.49 -16.52 -6.43
C LEU A 91 11.34 -17.63 -7.06
N SER A 92 10.97 -18.05 -8.28
CA SER A 92 11.73 -19.05 -9.01
C SER A 92 12.94 -18.39 -9.67
N ASN A 93 13.99 -19.15 -10.00
CA ASN A 93 15.12 -18.61 -10.76
C ASN A 93 14.73 -18.17 -12.17
N GLU A 94 13.59 -18.64 -12.70
CA GLU A 94 13.09 -18.29 -14.03
C GLU A 94 12.59 -16.84 -14.09
N ALA A 95 12.16 -16.26 -12.96
CA ALA A 95 11.73 -14.88 -12.85
C ALA A 95 12.86 -13.89 -12.50
N LEU A 96 14.09 -14.39 -12.30
CA LEU A 96 15.21 -13.61 -11.76
C LEU A 96 16.31 -13.39 -12.80
N THR A 97 16.87 -12.19 -12.78
CA THR A 97 18.07 -11.84 -13.54
C THR A 97 19.16 -11.37 -12.59
N THR A 98 20.38 -11.87 -12.78
CA THR A 98 21.56 -11.46 -12.01
C THR A 98 22.56 -10.75 -12.91
N LEU A 99 23.00 -9.56 -12.51
CA LEU A 99 24.03 -8.79 -13.22
C LEU A 99 25.21 -8.46 -12.30
N ALA A 100 26.41 -8.83 -12.75
CA ALA A 100 27.65 -8.35 -12.15
C ALA A 100 27.85 -6.84 -12.41
N PRO A 101 28.71 -6.15 -11.64
CA PRO A 101 29.06 -4.75 -11.91
C PRO A 101 29.51 -4.55 -13.36
N GLY A 102 28.92 -3.58 -14.05
CA GLY A 102 29.22 -3.26 -15.45
C GLY A 102 28.63 -4.21 -16.49
N ALA A 103 28.04 -5.34 -16.08
CA ALA A 103 27.42 -6.30 -17.00
C ALA A 103 26.12 -5.76 -17.59
N THR A 104 25.79 -6.26 -18.78
CA THR A 104 24.60 -5.87 -19.54
C THR A 104 23.85 -7.08 -20.08
N TYR A 105 22.55 -6.91 -20.33
CA TYR A 105 21.80 -7.76 -21.26
C TYR A 105 20.97 -6.89 -22.21
N GLU A 106 20.49 -7.48 -23.29
CA GLU A 106 19.67 -6.81 -24.29
C GLU A 106 18.27 -7.42 -24.31
N ASP A 107 17.26 -6.60 -24.56
CA ASP A 107 15.89 -7.01 -24.85
C ASP A 107 15.40 -6.27 -26.10
N GLU A 108 14.86 -7.01 -27.06
CA GLU A 108 14.35 -6.46 -28.32
C GLU A 108 12.86 -6.77 -28.47
N PHE A 109 12.05 -5.71 -28.56
CA PHE A 109 10.59 -5.80 -28.55
C PHE A 109 9.98 -4.80 -29.52
N ASP A 110 8.74 -5.04 -29.94
CA ASP A 110 8.02 -4.16 -30.85
C ASP A 110 6.93 -3.37 -30.10
N ILE A 111 7.07 -2.05 -30.03
CA ILE A 111 6.15 -1.21 -29.26
C ILE A 111 4.76 -1.09 -29.90
N ALA A 112 4.61 -1.41 -31.19
CA ALA A 112 3.29 -1.46 -31.83
C ALA A 112 2.46 -2.66 -31.40
N SER A 113 3.07 -3.67 -30.76
CA SER A 113 2.36 -4.84 -30.27
C SER A 113 1.51 -4.57 -29.01
N THR A 114 1.81 -3.48 -28.28
CA THR A 114 1.13 -3.08 -27.04
C THR A 114 0.71 -1.60 -27.04
N ALA A 115 0.66 -0.95 -28.21
CA ALA A 115 0.18 0.41 -28.36
C ALA A 115 -0.34 0.65 -29.79
N ASN A 116 -1.40 1.46 -29.93
CA ASN A 116 -1.89 1.83 -31.26
C ASN A 116 -1.01 2.91 -31.89
N LEU A 117 -0.16 2.51 -32.83
CA LEU A 117 0.75 3.39 -33.56
C LEU A 117 0.38 3.56 -35.04
N THR A 118 -0.84 3.18 -35.43
CA THR A 118 -1.33 3.21 -36.82
C THR A 118 -1.44 4.62 -37.42
N GLN A 119 -1.43 5.67 -36.59
CA GLN A 119 -1.38 7.05 -37.06
C GLN A 119 -0.02 7.42 -37.70
N GLY A 120 1.07 6.72 -37.37
CA GLY A 120 2.43 7.06 -37.78
C GLY A 120 2.92 8.40 -37.21
N GLY A 121 4.06 8.91 -37.69
CA GLY A 121 4.65 10.19 -37.30
C GLY A 121 5.49 10.17 -36.01
N PRO A 122 5.83 11.35 -35.46
CA PRO A 122 6.80 11.47 -34.37
C PRO A 122 6.26 10.94 -33.04
N ILE A 123 7.08 10.13 -32.36
CA ILE A 123 6.86 9.73 -30.97
C ILE A 123 8.16 9.81 -30.16
N THR A 124 8.04 10.09 -28.86
CA THR A 124 9.13 10.01 -27.89
C THR A 124 8.94 8.77 -27.02
N VAL A 125 10.00 8.00 -26.82
CA VAL A 125 10.02 6.79 -26.01
C VAL A 125 11.01 6.96 -24.87
N HIS A 126 10.58 6.67 -23.65
CA HIS A 126 11.47 6.57 -22.50
C HIS A 126 10.84 5.66 -21.44
N THR A 127 11.63 5.30 -20.43
CA THR A 127 11.14 4.54 -19.28
C THR A 127 11.89 4.95 -18.01
N GLN A 128 11.22 4.86 -16.88
CA GLN A 128 11.80 5.04 -15.55
C GLN A 128 10.90 4.36 -14.52
N GLY A 129 11.47 3.92 -13.41
CA GLY A 129 10.70 3.29 -12.36
C GLY A 129 11.58 2.51 -11.39
N PHE A 130 10.97 1.50 -10.76
CA PHE A 130 11.62 0.64 -9.78
C PHE A 130 11.53 -0.82 -10.20
N VAL A 131 12.62 -1.57 -10.01
CA VAL A 131 12.64 -3.03 -10.20
C VAL A 131 12.83 -3.71 -8.84
N PRO A 132 12.03 -4.73 -8.47
CA PRO A 132 12.20 -5.43 -7.21
C PRO A 132 13.54 -6.16 -7.13
N VAL A 133 14.30 -5.95 -6.05
CA VAL A 133 15.49 -6.76 -5.75
C VAL A 133 15.16 -7.87 -4.79
N THR A 134 15.90 -8.97 -4.93
CA THR A 134 15.61 -10.20 -4.21
C THR A 134 16.76 -10.65 -3.33
N THR A 135 16.42 -11.12 -2.14
CA THR A 135 17.33 -11.84 -1.25
C THR A 135 16.62 -13.13 -0.85
N ASN A 136 17.30 -14.28 -0.98
CA ASN A 136 16.73 -15.60 -0.66
C ASN A 136 15.37 -15.85 -1.35
N ASN A 137 15.26 -15.52 -2.64
CA ASN A 137 14.04 -15.70 -3.43
C ASN A 137 12.81 -14.94 -2.92
N LYS A 138 13.02 -13.86 -2.16
CA LYS A 138 11.99 -12.95 -1.67
C LYS A 138 12.31 -11.53 -2.06
N ILE A 139 11.28 -10.76 -2.42
CA ILE A 139 11.41 -9.30 -2.65
C ILE A 139 11.85 -8.67 -1.33
N ALA A 140 13.02 -8.04 -1.33
CA ALA A 140 13.66 -7.44 -0.16
C ALA A 140 13.87 -5.93 -0.30
N GLY A 141 13.59 -5.37 -1.48
CA GLY A 141 13.77 -3.96 -1.77
C GLY A 141 13.53 -3.67 -3.24
N TYR A 142 14.08 -2.56 -3.71
CA TYR A 142 13.97 -2.14 -5.10
C TYR A 142 15.23 -1.41 -5.59
N ILE A 143 15.42 -1.35 -6.90
CA ILE A 143 16.42 -0.53 -7.58
C ILE A 143 15.70 0.45 -8.50
N PRO A 144 15.96 1.77 -8.41
CA PRO A 144 15.50 2.73 -9.41
C PRO A 144 16.26 2.55 -10.73
N TYR A 145 15.55 2.75 -11.84
CA TYR A 145 16.11 2.77 -13.19
C TYR A 145 15.52 3.94 -13.99
N SER A 146 16.25 4.34 -15.04
CA SER A 146 15.78 5.30 -16.03
C SER A 146 16.45 5.02 -17.38
N SER A 147 15.84 5.50 -18.47
CA SER A 147 16.42 5.45 -19.80
C SER A 147 16.77 6.83 -20.36
N ASN A 148 17.51 6.84 -21.47
CA ASN A 148 17.51 7.98 -22.37
C ASN A 148 16.13 8.21 -23.00
N GLU A 149 15.89 9.43 -23.49
CA GLU A 149 14.80 9.69 -24.44
C GLU A 149 15.21 9.24 -25.84
N LEU A 150 14.34 8.48 -26.49
CA LEU A 150 14.50 8.04 -27.87
C LEU A 150 13.37 8.63 -28.71
N LYS A 151 13.71 9.44 -29.71
CA LYS A 151 12.74 10.04 -30.65
C LYS A 151 12.69 9.21 -31.93
N LEU A 152 11.50 8.84 -32.35
CA LEU A 152 11.24 7.98 -33.50
C LEU A 152 10.30 8.69 -34.48
N GLU A 153 10.48 8.42 -35.78
CA GLU A 153 9.44 8.65 -36.79
C GLU A 153 8.82 7.29 -37.15
N VAL A 154 7.53 7.13 -36.88
CA VAL A 154 6.81 5.87 -37.12
C VAL A 154 6.17 5.87 -38.50
N ASP A 155 6.49 4.86 -39.30
CA ASP A 155 5.77 4.50 -40.50
C ASP A 155 4.45 3.80 -40.11
N ALA A 156 3.33 4.42 -40.45
CA ALA A 156 1.99 3.94 -40.15
C ALA A 156 1.69 2.55 -40.71
N ALA A 157 2.11 2.27 -41.95
CA ALA A 157 1.81 1.01 -42.62
C ALA A 157 2.62 -0.13 -42.01
N LYS A 158 3.89 0.12 -41.66
CA LYS A 158 4.73 -0.87 -40.96
C LYS A 158 4.24 -1.11 -39.54
N ALA A 159 3.81 -0.06 -38.82
CA ALA A 159 3.25 -0.21 -37.48
C ALA A 159 1.95 -1.02 -37.50
N ALA A 160 1.07 -0.78 -38.47
CA ALA A 160 -0.18 -1.54 -38.64
C ALA A 160 0.03 -3.02 -39.00
N ALA A 161 1.20 -3.39 -39.55
CA ALA A 161 1.54 -4.77 -39.86
C ALA A 161 2.03 -5.57 -38.63
N VAL A 162 2.35 -4.90 -37.52
CA VAL A 162 2.70 -5.55 -36.26
C VAL A 162 1.43 -6.07 -35.60
N GLY A 163 1.36 -7.38 -35.38
CA GLY A 163 0.22 -7.98 -34.68
C GLY A 163 0.14 -7.52 -33.23
N ALA A 164 -1.06 -7.16 -32.77
CA ALA A 164 -1.30 -6.88 -31.36
C ALA A 164 -1.00 -8.14 -30.52
N SER A 165 -0.30 -7.96 -29.40
CA SER A 165 0.05 -9.06 -28.50
C SER A 165 -1.19 -9.63 -27.83
N ILE A 166 -2.17 -8.79 -27.50
CA ILE A 166 -3.47 -9.20 -26.94
C ILE A 166 -4.40 -9.59 -28.08
N LYS A 167 -4.90 -10.82 -28.05
CA LYS A 167 -5.91 -11.32 -29.00
C LYS A 167 -7.29 -11.22 -28.34
N PRO A 168 -8.21 -10.38 -28.84
CA PRO A 168 -9.53 -10.26 -28.22
C PRO A 168 -10.25 -11.60 -28.16
N LEU A 169 -10.82 -11.93 -27.00
CA LEU A 169 -11.71 -13.07 -26.87
C LEU A 169 -13.14 -12.69 -27.28
N ASP A 170 -13.87 -13.63 -27.86
CA ASP A 170 -15.30 -13.46 -28.13
C ASP A 170 -16.03 -13.23 -26.80
N ARG A 171 -16.56 -12.02 -26.63
CA ARG A 171 -17.16 -11.51 -25.39
C ARG A 171 -18.24 -12.47 -24.86
N ARG A 172 -17.91 -13.27 -23.84
CA ARG A 172 -18.87 -14.13 -23.11
C ARG A 172 -18.69 -14.00 -21.61
N THR A 173 -19.78 -13.59 -20.95
CA THR A 173 -20.08 -13.64 -19.49
C THR A 173 -19.08 -12.98 -18.54
N LYS A 174 -19.58 -12.13 -17.63
CA LYS A 174 -18.80 -11.30 -16.70
C LYS A 174 -18.05 -12.08 -15.59
N ILE A 175 -18.50 -13.30 -15.27
CA ILE A 175 -17.68 -14.34 -14.65
C ILE A 175 -17.72 -15.51 -15.62
N THR A 176 -16.54 -15.95 -16.07
CA THR A 176 -16.46 -16.83 -17.23
C THR A 176 -16.59 -18.30 -16.85
N SER A 177 -16.87 -19.16 -17.84
CA SER A 177 -16.97 -20.62 -17.66
C SER A 177 -15.71 -21.29 -17.08
N SER A 178 -14.57 -20.58 -17.01
CA SER A 178 -13.37 -21.04 -16.29
C SER A 178 -13.59 -21.14 -14.78
N CYS A 179 -14.55 -20.38 -14.23
CA CYS A 179 -14.89 -20.37 -12.82
C CYS A 179 -15.89 -21.49 -12.50
N THR A 180 -15.39 -22.72 -12.37
CA THR A 180 -16.18 -23.90 -11.97
C THR A 180 -15.54 -24.62 -10.79
N GLY A 181 -16.32 -25.47 -10.11
CA GLY A 181 -15.84 -26.28 -8.98
C GLY A 181 -15.21 -25.45 -7.85
N ASP A 182 -14.11 -25.96 -7.29
CA ASP A 182 -13.41 -25.34 -6.16
C ASP A 182 -12.90 -23.94 -6.47
N ARG A 183 -12.45 -23.67 -7.71
CA ARG A 183 -11.98 -22.34 -8.13
C ARG A 183 -13.08 -21.29 -8.03
N ALA A 184 -14.32 -21.65 -8.36
CA ALA A 184 -15.46 -20.75 -8.21
C ALA A 184 -15.74 -20.45 -6.73
N GLY A 185 -15.66 -21.47 -5.86
CA GLY A 185 -15.83 -21.30 -4.42
C GLY A 185 -14.77 -20.39 -3.80
N VAL A 186 -13.50 -20.58 -4.17
CA VAL A 186 -12.38 -19.74 -3.76
C VAL A 186 -12.56 -18.31 -4.25
N LEU A 187 -12.84 -18.10 -5.54
CA LEU A 187 -13.02 -16.76 -6.09
C LEU A 187 -14.19 -16.02 -5.42
N ASN A 188 -15.35 -16.65 -5.25
CA ASN A 188 -16.51 -16.03 -4.61
C ASN A 188 -16.22 -15.63 -3.16
N THR A 189 -15.45 -16.44 -2.44
CA THR A 189 -15.03 -16.11 -1.07
C THR A 189 -14.03 -14.95 -1.05
N ALA A 190 -13.04 -14.99 -1.95
CA ALA A 190 -12.06 -13.92 -2.09
C ALA A 190 -12.70 -12.59 -2.50
N LEU A 191 -13.70 -12.58 -3.39
CA LEU A 191 -14.47 -11.39 -3.78
C LEU A 191 -15.24 -10.79 -2.60
N ARG A 192 -15.89 -11.62 -1.77
CA ARG A 192 -16.57 -11.14 -0.56
C ARG A 192 -15.59 -10.53 0.45
N ASN A 193 -14.44 -11.18 0.64
CA ASN A 193 -13.38 -10.67 1.51
C ASN A 193 -12.81 -9.34 0.98
N ALA A 194 -12.54 -9.27 -0.34
CA ALA A 194 -12.07 -8.06 -1.00
C ALA A 194 -13.06 -6.91 -0.86
N ALA A 195 -14.37 -7.17 -1.05
CA ALA A 195 -15.41 -6.17 -0.85
C ALA A 195 -15.42 -5.61 0.58
N SER A 196 -15.36 -6.50 1.59
CA SER A 196 -15.32 -6.10 3.00
C SER A 196 -14.06 -5.29 3.32
N ILE A 197 -12.89 -5.78 2.94
CA ILE A 197 -11.59 -5.15 3.22
C ILE A 197 -11.46 -3.81 2.50
N ALA A 198 -11.87 -3.72 1.23
CA ALA A 198 -11.85 -2.47 0.48
C ALA A 198 -12.82 -1.42 1.07
N SER A 199 -14.00 -1.84 1.56
CA SER A 199 -14.93 -0.93 2.24
C SER A 199 -14.31 -0.35 3.52
N LYS A 200 -13.73 -1.20 4.39
CA LYS A 200 -13.02 -0.74 5.59
C LYS A 200 -11.88 0.22 5.26
N ALA A 201 -11.11 -0.12 4.23
CA ALA A 201 -10.01 0.71 3.75
C ALA A 201 -10.52 2.06 3.21
N ALA A 202 -11.67 2.10 2.53
CA ALA A 202 -12.26 3.35 2.07
C ALA A 202 -12.72 4.26 3.22
N ASP A 203 -13.28 3.68 4.28
CA ASP A 203 -13.67 4.43 5.48
C ASP A 203 -12.43 4.96 6.19
N ALA A 204 -11.39 4.13 6.35
CA ALA A 204 -10.10 4.57 6.90
C ALA A 204 -9.43 5.65 6.05
N ALA A 205 -9.50 5.56 4.71
CA ALA A 205 -9.05 6.62 3.83
C ALA A 205 -9.82 7.93 4.05
N SER A 206 -11.13 7.85 4.30
CA SER A 206 -11.98 9.04 4.50
C SER A 206 -11.73 9.72 5.85
N SER A 207 -11.68 8.96 6.94
CA SER A 207 -11.71 9.50 8.32
C SER A 207 -10.75 8.82 9.30
N GLY A 208 -10.02 7.78 8.89
CA GLY A 208 -9.07 7.04 9.73
C GLY A 208 -7.75 7.77 9.98
N SER A 209 -6.77 7.03 10.52
CA SER A 209 -5.45 7.55 10.90
C SER A 209 -4.72 8.24 9.74
N SER A 210 -4.41 9.53 9.92
CA SER A 210 -3.57 10.30 8.98
C SER A 210 -2.15 9.75 8.89
N THR A 211 -1.60 9.21 9.99
CA THR A 211 -0.26 8.61 9.99
C THR A 211 -0.21 7.36 9.12
N LEU A 212 -1.18 6.46 9.30
CA LEU A 212 -1.27 5.25 8.46
C LEU A 212 -1.52 5.63 7.00
N PHE A 213 -2.39 6.60 6.73
CA PHE A 213 -2.65 7.06 5.36
C PHE A 213 -1.39 7.64 4.70
N ALA A 214 -0.64 8.48 5.42
CA ALA A 214 0.58 9.12 4.94
C ALA A 214 1.67 8.09 4.61
N GLU A 215 1.73 6.96 5.32
CA GLU A 215 2.67 5.87 5.05
C GLU A 215 2.57 5.35 3.61
N TYR A 216 1.34 5.17 3.11
CA TYR A 216 1.10 4.65 1.76
C TYR A 216 0.98 5.77 0.72
N PHE A 217 0.23 6.83 1.01
CA PHE A 217 -0.13 7.85 0.00
C PHE A 217 0.59 9.19 0.15
N LYS A 218 1.42 9.36 1.19
CA LYS A 218 2.34 10.50 1.41
C LYS A 218 1.70 11.87 1.66
N ASP A 219 0.47 12.09 1.20
CA ASP A 219 -0.25 13.35 1.29
C ASP A 219 -1.61 13.12 1.94
N THR A 220 -1.85 13.72 3.10
CA THR A 220 -3.07 13.54 3.89
C THR A 220 -4.16 14.58 3.57
N SER A 221 -4.03 15.34 2.49
CA SER A 221 -5.02 16.34 2.11
C SER A 221 -6.37 15.72 1.77
N GLY A 222 -7.45 16.47 2.03
CA GLY A 222 -8.82 15.98 1.81
C GLY A 222 -9.09 15.51 0.38
N ASN A 223 -8.41 16.10 -0.62
CA ASN A 223 -8.53 15.68 -2.02
C ASN A 223 -7.96 14.27 -2.26
N ILE A 224 -6.74 14.02 -1.77
CA ILE A 224 -6.06 12.72 -1.92
C ILE A 224 -6.82 11.64 -1.16
N ARG A 225 -7.23 11.93 0.07
CA ARG A 225 -8.06 11.03 0.90
C ARG A 225 -9.39 10.69 0.24
N SER A 226 -10.09 11.67 -0.31
CA SER A 226 -11.35 11.47 -1.02
C SER A 226 -11.17 10.64 -2.29
N ASN A 227 -10.09 10.86 -3.05
CA ASN A 227 -9.78 10.07 -4.24
C ASN A 227 -9.51 8.60 -3.90
N VAL A 228 -8.66 8.34 -2.91
CA VAL A 228 -8.36 6.97 -2.43
C VAL A 228 -9.62 6.28 -1.93
N ALA A 229 -10.43 6.96 -1.11
CA ALA A 229 -11.68 6.43 -0.62
C ALA A 229 -12.68 6.13 -1.75
N ALA A 230 -12.81 7.00 -2.74
CA ALA A 230 -13.70 6.79 -3.87
C ALA A 230 -13.29 5.59 -4.72
N ARG A 231 -11.99 5.43 -5.00
CA ARG A 231 -11.47 4.24 -5.70
C ARG A 231 -11.71 2.96 -4.91
N LEU A 232 -11.43 2.94 -3.60
CA LEU A 232 -11.67 1.75 -2.76
C LEU A 232 -13.15 1.41 -2.63
N LYS A 233 -14.06 2.40 -2.59
CA LYS A 233 -15.52 2.17 -2.66
C LYS A 233 -15.94 1.57 -4.00
N ALA A 234 -15.35 2.03 -5.10
CA ALA A 234 -15.62 1.45 -6.41
C ALA A 234 -15.12 0.01 -6.50
N VAL A 235 -13.94 -0.29 -5.97
CA VAL A 235 -13.41 -1.66 -5.84
C VAL A 235 -14.35 -2.54 -5.00
N ALA A 236 -14.82 -2.05 -3.86
CA ALA A 236 -15.76 -2.78 -3.01
C ALA A 236 -17.11 -3.07 -3.73
N SER A 237 -17.59 -2.10 -4.51
CA SER A 237 -18.82 -2.23 -5.30
C SER A 237 -18.65 -3.24 -6.44
N GLU A 238 -17.50 -3.20 -7.13
CA GLU A 238 -17.18 -4.17 -8.19
C GLU A 238 -17.11 -5.59 -7.62
N ALA A 239 -16.39 -5.77 -6.51
CA ALA A 239 -16.20 -7.07 -5.86
C ALA A 239 -17.50 -7.68 -5.31
N SER A 240 -18.47 -6.86 -4.90
CA SER A 240 -19.78 -7.30 -4.41
C SER A 240 -20.82 -7.51 -5.52
N SER A 241 -20.49 -7.19 -6.77
CA SER A 241 -21.45 -7.21 -7.89
C SER A 241 -21.85 -8.61 -8.36
N ASN A 242 -21.20 -9.68 -7.89
CA ASN A 242 -21.44 -11.08 -8.28
C ASN A 242 -21.46 -11.30 -9.81
N GLY A 243 -20.53 -10.67 -10.53
CA GLY A 243 -20.50 -10.71 -12.00
C GLY A 243 -21.47 -9.73 -12.66
N GLY A 244 -22.00 -8.75 -11.94
CA GLY A 244 -22.82 -7.66 -12.48
C GLY A 244 -22.02 -6.41 -12.86
N GLY A 245 -20.76 -6.31 -12.42
CA GLY A 245 -19.92 -5.12 -12.51
C GLY A 245 -19.36 -4.78 -13.89
N SER A 246 -18.36 -3.91 -13.88
CA SER A 246 -17.67 -3.38 -15.07
C SER A 246 -16.56 -4.30 -15.58
N THR A 247 -16.11 -5.25 -14.77
CA THR A 247 -15.03 -6.18 -15.13
C THR A 247 -15.54 -7.52 -15.63
N THR A 248 -14.71 -8.22 -16.39
CA THR A 248 -14.88 -9.65 -16.69
C THR A 248 -13.79 -10.45 -15.98
N TYR A 249 -14.18 -11.44 -15.20
CA TYR A 249 -13.26 -12.20 -14.36
C TYR A 249 -13.04 -13.63 -14.88
N TYR A 250 -11.79 -14.02 -15.04
CA TYR A 250 -11.36 -15.36 -15.42
C TYR A 250 -10.65 -16.06 -14.26
N CYS A 251 -11.12 -17.26 -13.91
CA CYS A 251 -10.50 -18.12 -12.91
C CYS A 251 -9.33 -18.95 -13.46
N SER A 252 -9.09 -18.87 -14.76
CA SER A 252 -8.02 -19.58 -15.43
C SER A 252 -7.63 -18.77 -16.63
N ASP A 253 -6.35 -18.74 -16.92
CA ASP A 253 -5.78 -17.91 -17.95
C ASP A 253 -6.19 -18.38 -19.36
N PRO A 254 -7.00 -17.58 -20.08
CA PRO A 254 -7.39 -17.91 -21.44
C PRO A 254 -6.37 -17.40 -22.49
N TYR A 255 -5.40 -16.59 -22.09
CA TYR A 255 -4.44 -15.91 -22.95
C TYR A 255 -3.03 -16.53 -22.92
N GLY A 256 -2.68 -17.22 -21.83
CA GLY A 256 -1.37 -17.84 -21.62
C GLY A 256 -0.28 -16.87 -21.19
N TYR A 257 -0.61 -15.83 -20.43
CA TYR A 257 0.33 -14.84 -19.87
C TYR A 257 0.64 -15.05 -18.38
N CYS A 258 0.07 -16.07 -17.73
CA CYS A 258 0.45 -16.46 -16.40
C CYS A 258 1.82 -17.15 -16.40
N ASP A 259 2.79 -16.51 -15.75
CA ASP A 259 4.12 -17.07 -15.48
C ASP A 259 4.18 -17.74 -14.08
N SER A 260 5.23 -18.50 -13.84
CA SER A 260 5.59 -19.22 -12.60
C SER A 260 5.59 -18.38 -11.33
N ASN A 261 5.64 -17.05 -11.43
CA ASN A 261 5.65 -16.12 -10.29
C ASN A 261 4.58 -15.02 -10.38
N VAL A 262 3.61 -15.14 -11.29
CA VAL A 262 2.48 -14.21 -11.42
C VAL A 262 1.27 -14.79 -10.66
N LEU A 263 0.66 -13.97 -9.80
CA LEU A 263 -0.53 -14.29 -9.02
C LEU A 263 -1.80 -14.06 -9.85
N ALA A 264 -1.87 -12.90 -10.51
CA ALA A 264 -2.98 -12.50 -11.37
C ALA A 264 -2.50 -11.41 -12.34
N TYR A 265 -3.34 -11.06 -13.30
CA TYR A 265 -3.10 -9.88 -14.13
C TYR A 265 -4.41 -9.27 -14.63
N THR A 266 -4.34 -8.00 -15.03
CA THR A 266 -5.44 -7.24 -15.60
C THR A 266 -5.10 -6.76 -17.00
N LEU A 267 -6.09 -6.81 -17.90
CA LEU A 267 -6.12 -6.13 -19.20
C LEU A 267 -6.95 -4.85 -19.06
N PRO A 268 -6.32 -3.68 -18.89
CA PRO A 268 -7.03 -2.44 -18.60
C PRO A 268 -7.93 -1.99 -19.76
N SER A 269 -7.49 -2.21 -21.00
CA SER A 269 -8.20 -1.81 -22.21
C SER A 269 -9.56 -2.50 -22.38
N THR A 270 -9.72 -3.71 -21.82
CA THR A 270 -10.95 -4.51 -21.88
C THR A 270 -11.62 -4.72 -20.53
N ASN A 271 -11.01 -4.24 -19.43
CA ASN A 271 -11.46 -4.48 -18.04
C ASN A 271 -11.56 -5.97 -17.71
N GLU A 272 -10.58 -6.77 -18.15
CA GLU A 272 -10.53 -8.20 -17.85
C GLU A 272 -9.52 -8.48 -16.76
N VAL A 273 -9.91 -9.26 -15.76
CA VAL A 273 -9.05 -9.71 -14.67
C VAL A 273 -8.90 -11.22 -14.76
N VAL A 274 -7.67 -11.70 -14.63
CA VAL A 274 -7.32 -13.11 -14.79
C VAL A 274 -6.52 -13.58 -13.58
N ASN A 275 -7.02 -14.61 -12.91
CA ASN A 275 -6.24 -15.32 -11.90
C ASN A 275 -5.30 -16.33 -12.55
N CYS A 276 -4.06 -16.34 -12.07
CA CYS A 276 -3.09 -17.39 -12.35
C CYS A 276 -3.19 -18.52 -11.34
N GLU A 277 -2.56 -19.66 -11.63
CA GLU A 277 -2.58 -20.83 -10.75
C GLU A 277 -2.10 -20.52 -9.33
N LEU A 278 -1.09 -19.65 -9.18
CA LEU A 278 -0.56 -19.27 -7.88
C LEU A 278 -1.57 -18.53 -6.99
N PHE A 279 -2.56 -17.83 -7.54
CA PHE A 279 -3.62 -17.19 -6.76
C PHE A 279 -4.31 -18.20 -5.82
N TYR A 280 -4.58 -19.40 -6.34
CA TYR A 280 -5.28 -20.45 -5.60
C TYR A 280 -4.43 -21.09 -4.50
N THR A 281 -3.13 -20.78 -4.45
CA THR A 281 -2.21 -21.23 -3.39
C THR A 281 -2.10 -20.22 -2.24
N LEU A 282 -2.61 -19.00 -2.42
CA LEU A 282 -2.61 -17.98 -1.39
C LEU A 282 -3.64 -18.28 -0.30
N GLN A 283 -3.39 -17.75 0.90
CA GLN A 283 -4.42 -17.68 1.94
C GLN A 283 -5.56 -16.77 1.47
N GLY A 284 -6.79 -17.05 1.94
CA GLY A 284 -7.95 -16.22 1.61
C GLY A 284 -7.79 -14.77 2.09
N VAL A 285 -7.39 -14.62 3.34
CA VAL A 285 -6.96 -13.36 3.97
C VAL A 285 -5.76 -13.69 4.84
N THR A 286 -4.66 -12.95 4.71
CA THR A 286 -3.46 -13.17 5.52
C THR A 286 -3.60 -12.53 6.90
N ASN A 287 -2.87 -13.06 7.89
CA ASN A 287 -2.70 -12.43 9.21
C ASN A 287 -1.41 -11.61 9.30
N ASP A 288 -0.59 -11.61 8.24
CA ASP A 288 0.66 -10.88 8.22
C ASP A 288 0.46 -9.47 7.66
N CYS A 289 0.97 -8.49 8.40
CA CYS A 289 1.10 -7.13 7.89
C CYS A 289 1.91 -7.12 6.60
N HIS A 290 1.34 -6.54 5.56
CA HIS A 290 1.90 -6.45 4.21
C HIS A 290 2.06 -7.80 3.49
N GLY A 291 1.46 -8.87 4.02
CA GLY A 291 1.40 -10.17 3.36
C GLY A 291 0.47 -10.15 2.14
N GLN A 292 0.73 -11.07 1.19
CA GLN A 292 -0.13 -11.25 0.04
C GLN A 292 -1.19 -12.32 0.32
N ASP A 293 -2.42 -12.04 -0.08
CA ASP A 293 -3.54 -12.97 0.01
C ASP A 293 -4.47 -12.82 -1.20
N GLN A 294 -5.49 -13.66 -1.28
CA GLN A 294 -6.46 -13.65 -2.37
C GLN A 294 -7.27 -12.34 -2.42
N ALA A 295 -7.71 -11.84 -1.26
CA ALA A 295 -8.55 -10.66 -1.17
C ALA A 295 -7.83 -9.38 -1.65
N THR A 296 -6.60 -9.15 -1.17
CA THR A 296 -5.78 -7.99 -1.53
C THR A 296 -5.23 -8.10 -2.95
N THR A 297 -5.03 -9.32 -3.48
CA THR A 297 -4.77 -9.54 -4.90
C THR A 297 -5.95 -9.08 -5.76
N ILE A 298 -7.19 -9.42 -5.38
CA ILE A 298 -8.38 -8.89 -6.09
C ILE A 298 -8.45 -7.36 -6.02
N ILE A 299 -8.19 -6.77 -4.85
CA ILE A 299 -8.18 -5.30 -4.68
C ILE A 299 -7.17 -4.67 -5.63
N HIS A 300 -5.94 -5.21 -5.70
CA HIS A 300 -4.90 -4.78 -6.61
C HIS A 300 -5.38 -4.82 -8.07
N GLU A 301 -5.87 -5.96 -8.54
CA GLU A 301 -6.30 -6.12 -9.94
C GLU A 301 -7.46 -5.19 -10.31
N PHE A 302 -8.46 -5.03 -9.43
CA PHE A 302 -9.57 -4.12 -9.69
C PHE A 302 -9.16 -2.66 -9.75
N THR A 303 -8.07 -2.25 -9.09
CA THR A 303 -7.57 -0.87 -9.26
C THR A 303 -6.99 -0.61 -10.64
N HIS A 304 -6.50 -1.63 -11.35
CA HIS A 304 -6.00 -1.48 -12.72
C HIS A 304 -7.11 -1.24 -13.74
N ALA A 305 -8.33 -1.71 -13.47
CA ALA A 305 -9.46 -1.64 -14.39
C ALA A 305 -10.08 -0.23 -14.43
N PRO A 306 -9.94 0.54 -15.53
CA PRO A 306 -10.47 1.91 -15.60
C PRO A 306 -12.01 1.98 -15.53
N GLY A 307 -12.69 0.88 -15.87
CA GLY A 307 -14.14 0.72 -15.73
C GLY A 307 -14.61 0.55 -14.27
N VAL A 308 -13.71 0.24 -13.35
CA VAL A 308 -13.98 0.29 -11.90
C VAL A 308 -13.82 1.73 -11.41
N TYR A 309 -12.66 2.34 -11.64
CA TYR A 309 -12.42 3.75 -11.32
C TYR A 309 -11.33 4.35 -12.22
N PRO A 310 -11.64 5.36 -13.06
CA PRO A 310 -10.67 5.95 -13.97
C PRO A 310 -9.81 7.05 -13.30
N PRO A 311 -8.53 7.20 -13.69
CA PRO A 311 -7.77 6.26 -14.52
C PRO A 311 -7.48 4.96 -13.75
N GLY A 312 -7.30 3.85 -14.46
CA GLY A 312 -6.77 2.63 -13.85
C GLY A 312 -5.34 2.86 -13.33
N THR A 313 -4.98 2.21 -12.22
CA THR A 313 -3.63 2.29 -11.65
C THR A 313 -2.60 1.57 -12.53
N GLU A 314 -1.33 1.90 -12.33
CA GLU A 314 -0.12 1.28 -12.86
C GLU A 314 0.53 0.35 -11.81
N ASP A 315 1.57 -0.37 -12.25
CA ASP A 315 2.47 -1.16 -11.40
C ASP A 315 3.80 -0.44 -11.25
N LEU A 316 3.88 0.50 -10.31
CA LEU A 316 5.05 1.39 -10.15
C LEU A 316 6.00 0.91 -9.05
N GLY A 317 5.52 0.10 -8.12
CA GLY A 317 6.33 -0.48 -7.06
C GLY A 317 5.65 -1.67 -6.38
N TYR A 318 6.32 -2.83 -6.43
CA TYR A 318 5.85 -4.06 -5.78
C TYR A 318 6.42 -4.24 -4.37
N GLY A 319 5.54 -4.66 -3.47
CA GLY A 319 5.85 -4.88 -2.07
C GLY A 319 5.92 -3.58 -1.27
N TYR A 320 5.86 -3.75 0.04
CA TYR A 320 5.79 -2.65 1.00
C TYR A 320 6.90 -1.61 0.79
N SER A 321 8.16 -2.05 0.69
CA SER A 321 9.29 -1.13 0.58
C SER A 321 9.25 -0.26 -0.68
N ALA A 322 8.86 -0.82 -1.82
CA ALA A 322 8.78 -0.04 -3.07
C ALA A 322 7.56 0.89 -3.07
N ALA A 323 6.38 0.39 -2.73
CA ALA A 323 5.14 1.16 -2.70
C ALA A 323 5.22 2.34 -1.71
N THR A 324 5.85 2.14 -0.55
CA THR A 324 6.04 3.21 0.45
C THR A 324 7.18 4.17 0.11
N ALA A 325 8.02 3.88 -0.87
CA ALA A 325 9.04 4.80 -1.36
C ALA A 325 8.58 5.69 -2.52
N LEU A 326 7.42 5.40 -3.12
CA LEU A 326 6.84 6.17 -4.20
C LEU A 326 6.53 7.61 -3.78
N SER A 327 6.55 8.52 -4.76
CA SER A 327 5.99 9.87 -4.60
C SER A 327 4.48 9.80 -4.30
N ALA A 328 3.88 10.88 -3.79
CA ALA A 328 2.43 10.93 -3.56
C ALA A 328 1.63 10.62 -4.85
N ASN A 329 2.07 11.18 -5.98
CA ASN A 329 1.42 11.01 -7.28
C ASN A 329 1.57 9.57 -7.80
N ASP A 330 2.74 8.97 -7.65
CA ASP A 330 2.96 7.58 -8.08
C ASP A 330 2.25 6.60 -7.14
N ALA A 331 2.24 6.86 -5.83
CA ALA A 331 1.51 6.04 -4.87
C ALA A 331 0.00 6.03 -5.13
N LEU A 332 -0.59 7.18 -5.51
CA LEU A 332 -1.97 7.27 -5.97
C LEU A 332 -2.24 6.50 -7.26
N ASN A 333 -1.22 6.31 -8.10
CA ASN A 333 -1.33 5.60 -9.36
C ASN A 333 -0.76 4.18 -9.27
N ASN A 334 -0.43 3.66 -8.09
CA ASN A 334 0.16 2.33 -7.92
C ASN A 334 -0.84 1.36 -7.28
N ALA A 335 -1.13 0.25 -7.96
CA ALA A 335 -2.11 -0.74 -7.48
C ALA A 335 -1.73 -1.33 -6.11
N ASP A 336 -0.44 -1.60 -5.90
CA ASP A 336 0.02 -2.21 -4.65
C ASP A 336 -0.13 -1.30 -3.44
N SER A 337 -0.09 0.03 -3.63
CA SER A 337 -0.36 0.99 -2.55
C SER A 337 -1.75 0.80 -1.96
N TYR A 338 -2.75 0.50 -2.80
CA TYR A 338 -4.13 0.23 -2.37
C TYR A 338 -4.26 -1.12 -1.67
N ALA A 339 -3.65 -2.17 -2.23
CA ALA A 339 -3.68 -3.50 -1.63
C ALA A 339 -3.01 -3.54 -0.26
N LEU A 340 -1.83 -2.92 -0.14
CA LEU A 340 -1.07 -2.83 1.10
C LEU A 340 -1.77 -1.95 2.15
N PHE A 341 -2.32 -0.80 1.75
CA PHE A 341 -3.10 0.03 2.66
C PHE A 341 -4.34 -0.71 3.18
N ALA A 342 -5.05 -1.43 2.31
CA ALA A 342 -6.24 -2.18 2.70
C ALA A 342 -5.91 -3.35 3.63
N ASN A 343 -4.82 -4.07 3.38
CA ASN A 343 -4.27 -5.07 4.30
C ASN A 343 -3.94 -4.44 5.67
N ALA A 344 -3.21 -3.34 5.68
CA ALA A 344 -2.75 -2.69 6.91
C ALA A 344 -3.91 -2.13 7.75
N VAL A 345 -4.96 -1.63 7.11
CA VAL A 345 -6.21 -1.23 7.77
C VAL A 345 -6.92 -2.45 8.35
N ASN A 346 -7.04 -3.54 7.58
CA ASN A 346 -7.75 -4.73 8.05
C ASN A 346 -7.08 -5.41 9.25
N LEU A 347 -5.73 -5.37 9.32
CA LEU A 347 -4.93 -6.00 10.37
C LEU A 347 -4.48 -5.04 11.48
N ASN A 348 -4.83 -3.75 11.40
CA ASN A 348 -4.40 -2.72 12.35
C ASN A 348 -2.86 -2.65 12.52
N CYS A 349 -2.10 -2.67 11.42
CA CYS A 349 -0.63 -2.73 11.42
C CYS A 349 0.11 -1.49 11.95
N GLN A 350 -0.58 -0.58 12.65
CA GLN A 350 -0.02 0.70 13.08
C GLN A 350 1.24 0.49 13.97
N GLY A 351 2.36 1.10 13.56
CA GLY A 351 3.58 1.14 14.38
C GLY A 351 4.53 -0.05 14.28
N GLN A 352 4.29 -1.04 13.40
CA GLN A 352 5.19 -2.20 13.26
C GLN A 352 6.49 -1.93 12.46
N THR A 353 6.67 -0.76 11.87
CA THR A 353 7.70 -0.54 10.82
C THR A 353 8.86 0.39 11.21
N GLY A 354 9.12 0.55 12.51
CA GLY A 354 10.36 1.18 13.00
C GLY A 354 11.61 0.28 12.96
N GLY A 355 11.48 -1.00 12.58
CA GLY A 355 12.53 -2.02 12.74
C GLY A 355 12.79 -2.91 11.53
N GLN A 356 13.78 -2.51 10.72
CA GLN A 356 14.67 -3.32 9.86
C GLN A 356 14.25 -3.68 8.40
N PRO A 357 15.19 -3.69 7.42
CA PRO A 357 16.64 -3.46 7.50
C PRO A 357 17.17 -2.39 6.52
N TRP A 358 17.02 -1.10 6.83
CA TRP A 358 17.95 -0.05 6.33
C TRP A 358 18.92 0.46 7.43
N GLY A 359 18.75 0.00 8.67
CA GLY A 359 19.50 0.47 9.84
C GLY A 359 20.93 -0.03 9.98
N GLN A 360 21.37 -1.07 9.24
CA GLN A 360 22.71 -1.64 9.47
C GLN A 360 23.82 -1.00 8.60
N THR A 361 23.53 -0.53 7.39
CA THR A 361 24.57 0.07 6.53
C THR A 361 24.72 1.58 6.73
N GLY A 362 23.66 2.28 7.16
CA GLY A 362 23.71 3.73 7.43
C GLY A 362 24.26 4.10 8.81
N GLY A 363 24.07 3.23 9.81
CA GLY A 363 24.45 3.51 11.21
C GLY A 363 25.95 3.52 11.47
N GLN A 364 26.73 2.72 10.73
CA GLN A 364 28.18 2.64 10.95
C GLN A 364 28.94 3.79 10.26
N THR A 365 28.51 4.24 9.07
CA THR A 365 29.21 5.30 8.32
C THR A 365 28.74 6.71 8.70
N GLY A 366 27.46 6.88 9.06
CA GLY A 366 26.92 8.17 9.50
C GLY A 366 27.36 8.57 10.91
N GLY A 367 27.49 7.59 11.81
CA GLY A 367 27.94 7.81 13.19
C GLY A 367 29.41 8.23 13.30
N GLN A 368 30.28 7.76 12.39
CA GLN A 368 31.71 8.08 12.43
C GLN A 368 32.02 9.43 11.76
N THR A 369 31.35 9.78 10.66
CA THR A 369 31.62 11.06 9.96
C THR A 369 30.84 12.23 10.56
N GLY A 370 29.58 12.04 10.98
CA GLY A 370 28.77 13.10 11.59
C GLY A 370 29.23 13.49 13.00
N GLY A 371 29.72 12.52 13.77
CA GLY A 371 30.22 12.74 15.13
C GLY A 371 31.54 13.53 15.18
N GLN A 372 32.38 13.43 14.15
CA GLN A 372 33.67 14.13 14.11
C GLN A 372 33.56 15.54 13.52
N THR A 373 32.71 15.78 12.52
CA THR A 373 32.58 17.12 11.91
C THR A 373 31.60 18.03 12.68
N GLY A 374 30.52 17.49 13.24
CA GLY A 374 29.55 18.28 14.03
C GLY A 374 30.10 18.73 15.40
N GLY A 375 30.95 17.90 16.03
CA GLY A 375 31.56 18.21 17.32
C GLY A 375 32.65 19.28 17.28
N GLN A 376 33.31 19.48 16.13
CA GLN A 376 34.40 20.45 16.00
C GLN A 376 33.94 21.83 15.51
N THR A 377 32.87 21.92 14.70
CA THR A 377 32.37 23.22 14.21
C THR A 377 31.37 23.87 15.17
N GLY A 378 30.55 23.09 15.90
CA GLY A 378 29.59 23.64 16.87
C GLY A 378 30.21 24.16 18.17
N GLY A 379 31.39 23.66 18.54
CA GLY A 379 32.09 24.05 19.79
C GLY A 379 32.90 25.34 19.70
N GLN A 380 33.20 25.85 18.50
CA GLN A 380 34.06 27.03 18.33
C GLN A 380 33.32 28.32 17.92
N THR A 381 32.06 28.26 17.48
CA THR A 381 31.31 29.45 17.04
C THR A 381 30.30 29.97 18.08
N GLY A 382 29.96 29.18 19.11
CA GLY A 382 29.06 29.60 20.21
C GLY A 382 29.73 30.31 21.39
N GLY A 383 31.07 30.40 21.41
CA GLY A 383 31.84 30.89 22.56
C GLY A 383 32.47 32.28 22.41
N GLN A 384 32.28 33.00 21.30
CA GLN A 384 33.01 34.25 21.03
C GLN A 384 32.15 35.44 20.58
N THR A 385 30.84 35.45 20.84
CA THR A 385 30.03 36.66 20.59
C THR A 385 29.04 36.89 21.72
N GLY A 386 29.55 37.48 22.80
CA GLY A 386 28.77 37.84 23.98
C GLY A 386 29.63 38.46 25.08
N GLY A 387 30.61 39.31 24.72
CA GLY A 387 31.48 39.99 25.66
C GLY A 387 31.64 41.47 25.33
N GLN A 388 30.94 42.32 26.11
CA GLN A 388 31.23 43.74 26.42
C GLN A 388 31.03 44.81 25.31
N PRO A 389 30.93 46.13 25.63
CA PRO A 389 30.62 46.81 26.92
C PRO A 389 29.60 47.98 26.81
N TRP A 390 28.98 48.35 27.94
CA TRP A 390 28.76 49.76 28.28
C TRP A 390 29.22 49.98 29.72
N GLY A 391 30.00 51.03 29.94
CA GLY A 391 30.47 51.46 31.25
C GLY A 391 29.98 52.87 31.60
N GLN A 392 30.07 53.15 32.91
CA GLN A 392 30.14 54.44 33.60
C GLN A 392 28.82 55.15 34.01
N THR A 393 28.45 55.07 35.30
CA THR A 393 28.71 56.09 36.37
C THR A 393 27.59 56.10 37.42
N GLY A 394 27.94 55.97 38.72
CA GLY A 394 27.24 56.67 39.82
C GLY A 394 26.54 55.82 40.91
N GLY A 395 27.11 55.81 42.12
CA GLY A 395 26.34 55.90 43.39
C GLY A 395 26.00 54.62 44.20
N GLN A 396 26.65 54.44 45.35
CA GLN A 396 26.25 53.65 46.53
C GLN A 396 24.89 54.12 47.15
N PRO A 397 24.33 53.46 48.20
CA PRO A 397 24.34 52.04 48.58
C PRO A 397 22.96 51.49 49.05
N GLY A 398 22.86 50.16 49.14
CA GLY A 398 22.04 49.49 50.17
C GLY A 398 20.71 48.86 49.71
N GLY A 399 20.51 47.60 50.10
CA GLY A 399 19.16 46.98 50.13
C GLY A 399 19.02 45.66 49.39
N GLN A 400 19.27 44.58 50.14
CA GLN A 400 18.49 43.34 50.19
C GLN A 400 18.25 42.49 48.92
N THR A 401 18.64 41.22 49.12
CA THR A 401 18.09 39.97 48.58
C THR A 401 18.29 39.64 47.11
N GLY A 402 19.18 38.66 46.89
CA GLY A 402 19.23 37.83 45.70
C GLY A 402 20.66 37.41 45.34
N GLY A 403 21.01 36.15 45.58
CA GLY A 403 22.15 35.52 44.92
C GLY A 403 23.00 34.56 45.77
N GLN A 404 22.59 33.28 45.81
CA GLN A 404 23.41 32.08 45.50
C GLN A 404 24.70 31.81 46.32
N PRO A 405 25.45 30.70 46.11
CA PRO A 405 25.18 29.44 45.41
C PRO A 405 25.57 28.19 46.24
N TRP A 406 25.51 27.03 45.58
CA TRP A 406 26.21 25.75 45.78
C TRP A 406 25.13 24.65 45.75
N GLY A 407 25.00 23.86 44.70
CA GLY A 407 26.09 23.16 44.02
C GLY A 407 26.26 21.80 44.70
N GLN A 408 25.66 20.78 44.09
CA GLN A 408 25.87 19.36 44.33
C GLN A 408 25.49 18.81 45.71
N THR A 409 24.21 18.43 45.85
CA THR A 409 23.85 17.17 46.51
C THR A 409 22.49 16.72 45.95
N GLY A 410 22.36 15.47 45.51
CA GLY A 410 21.04 14.85 45.34
C GLY A 410 20.62 14.43 43.93
N GLU A 411 21.54 13.97 43.08
CA GLU A 411 21.22 12.84 42.19
C GLU A 411 20.90 11.60 43.06
N GLN A 412 19.74 11.59 43.73
CA GLN A 412 19.19 10.42 44.41
C GLN A 412 17.73 10.56 44.90
N ALA A 413 16.97 11.59 44.50
CA ALA A 413 15.54 11.66 44.78
C ALA A 413 14.79 12.25 43.57
N GLY A 414 14.26 11.35 42.74
CA GLY A 414 13.48 11.69 41.54
C GLY A 414 13.33 10.50 40.59
N GLY A 415 14.27 9.54 40.68
CA GLY A 415 14.23 8.28 39.92
C GLY A 415 13.38 7.15 40.52
N GLN A 416 12.61 7.40 41.60
CA GLN A 416 11.82 6.35 42.26
C GLN A 416 10.48 6.88 42.80
N THR A 417 9.67 7.58 41.99
CA THR A 417 8.21 7.67 42.22
C THR A 417 7.37 8.04 40.99
N GLY A 418 7.84 7.76 39.77
CA GLY A 418 7.06 7.96 38.54
C GLY A 418 7.04 6.78 37.57
N GLY A 419 7.71 5.67 37.92
CA GLY A 419 8.01 4.56 37.00
C GLY A 419 7.36 3.21 37.33
N GLN A 420 6.50 3.12 38.35
CA GLN A 420 5.85 1.86 38.74
C GLN A 420 4.40 2.08 39.23
N THR A 421 3.54 2.70 38.41
CA THR A 421 2.06 2.55 38.53
C THR A 421 1.29 3.02 37.28
N GLY A 422 1.81 2.75 36.08
CA GLY A 422 1.10 3.06 34.82
C GLY A 422 1.28 2.02 33.72
N GLY A 423 1.83 0.85 34.06
CA GLY A 423 2.22 -0.19 33.11
C GLY A 423 1.79 -1.55 33.60
N GLN A 424 0.51 -1.71 33.90
CA GLN A 424 -0.23 -2.97 33.99
C GLN A 424 -1.69 -2.59 34.27
N THR A 425 -2.61 -3.13 33.47
CA THR A 425 -4.06 -2.82 33.39
C THR A 425 -4.41 -1.57 32.57
N GLY A 426 -4.69 -1.80 31.29
CA GLY A 426 -5.18 -0.81 30.34
C GLY A 426 -5.65 -1.50 29.06
N GLY A 427 -6.36 -2.62 29.18
CA GLY A 427 -7.17 -3.16 28.08
C GLY A 427 -8.47 -2.40 28.06
N GLN A 428 -8.76 -1.70 26.97
CA GLN A 428 -9.94 -0.86 26.82
C GLN A 428 -11.23 -1.70 26.93
N THR A 429 -12.05 -1.38 27.94
CA THR A 429 -13.49 -1.62 27.95
C THR A 429 -14.15 -0.62 26.97
N MET A 430 -15.05 -1.09 26.10
CA MET A 430 -15.94 -0.22 25.30
C MET A 430 -17.38 -0.48 25.76
N TRP A 431 -18.08 0.58 26.15
CA TRP A 431 -19.46 0.58 26.61
C TRP A 431 -20.20 1.75 25.95
N ASP A 432 -21.40 1.54 25.41
CA ASP A 432 -22.26 2.56 24.81
C ASP A 432 -23.66 2.53 25.47
N GLY A 433 -23.86 3.39 26.48
CA GLY A 433 -25.12 3.49 27.22
C GLY A 433 -25.19 4.75 28.11
N ASN A 434 -26.39 5.13 28.58
CA ASN A 434 -26.62 6.35 29.37
C ASN A 434 -26.63 6.09 30.90
N TYR A 435 -25.88 6.89 31.68
CA TYR A 435 -25.73 6.75 33.14
C TYR A 435 -26.80 7.52 33.96
N GLN A 436 -27.21 6.97 35.11
CA GLN A 436 -27.97 7.65 36.17
C GLN A 436 -27.28 7.43 37.54
N PRO A 437 -27.48 8.30 38.56
CA PRO A 437 -26.69 8.24 39.80
C PRO A 437 -26.97 7.00 40.66
N GLY A 438 -25.95 6.19 40.97
CA GLY A 438 -26.02 5.11 41.97
C GLY A 438 -25.41 3.74 41.61
N GLN A 439 -24.65 3.58 40.52
CA GLN A 439 -24.07 2.29 40.08
C GLN A 439 -22.54 2.20 40.29
N THR A 440 -22.00 0.97 40.41
CA THR A 440 -20.55 0.62 40.50
C THR A 440 -20.16 -0.36 39.38
N GLU A 441 -18.92 -0.25 38.84
CA GLU A 441 -18.43 -0.99 37.66
C GLU A 441 -18.04 -2.47 37.92
N PRO A 442 -18.11 -3.36 36.89
CA PRO A 442 -17.69 -4.76 36.99
C PRO A 442 -16.18 -4.97 36.83
N GLU A 443 -15.65 -6.05 37.41
CA GLU A 443 -14.21 -6.25 37.59
C GLU A 443 -13.46 -6.88 36.40
N THR A 444 -14.11 -7.50 35.39
CA THR A 444 -13.40 -7.98 34.17
C THR A 444 -14.23 -8.02 32.87
N GLN A 445 -13.49 -8.01 31.76
CA GLN A 445 -13.81 -7.95 30.32
C GLN A 445 -15.24 -8.31 29.87
N ALA A 446 -15.99 -7.30 29.41
CA ALA A 446 -17.25 -7.45 28.67
C ALA A 446 -17.33 -6.42 27.52
N MET A 447 -17.89 -6.82 26.37
CA MET A 447 -18.49 -5.89 25.39
C MET A 447 -20.01 -6.07 25.49
N TRP A 448 -20.75 -4.97 25.64
CA TRP A 448 -22.19 -4.96 25.91
C TRP A 448 -22.89 -3.88 25.09
N ASP A 449 -24.03 -4.20 24.48
CA ASP A 449 -24.89 -3.30 23.70
C ASP A 449 -26.37 -3.56 24.03
N GLY A 450 -26.84 -3.09 25.19
CA GLY A 450 -28.21 -3.33 25.68
C GLY A 450 -28.78 -2.18 26.52
N ASN A 451 -29.93 -2.36 27.18
CA ASN A 451 -30.50 -1.37 28.12
C ASN A 451 -30.92 -2.02 29.46
N TYR A 452 -30.51 -1.43 30.58
CA TYR A 452 -30.79 -1.94 31.93
C TYR A 452 -32.13 -1.41 32.50
N GLN A 453 -32.84 -2.20 33.31
CA GLN A 453 -34.04 -1.78 34.05
C GLN A 453 -33.85 -1.98 35.58
N PRO A 454 -34.51 -1.18 36.44
CA PRO A 454 -34.30 -1.26 37.90
C PRO A 454 -34.74 -2.60 38.51
N GLY A 455 -33.85 -3.24 39.28
CA GLY A 455 -34.16 -4.45 40.09
C GLY A 455 -33.49 -5.75 39.66
N GLN A 456 -32.42 -5.72 38.87
CA GLN A 456 -31.69 -6.91 38.39
C GLN A 456 -30.35 -7.13 39.13
N THR A 457 -29.91 -8.40 39.24
CA THR A 457 -28.61 -8.84 39.79
C THR A 457 -27.80 -9.57 38.71
N GLU A 458 -26.50 -9.30 38.61
CA GLU A 458 -25.61 -9.71 37.50
C GLU A 458 -24.98 -11.12 37.67
N PRO A 459 -24.58 -11.79 36.57
CA PRO A 459 -23.75 -13.00 36.58
C PRO A 459 -22.25 -12.72 36.73
N GLU A 460 -21.51 -13.70 37.25
CA GLU A 460 -20.09 -13.55 37.61
C GLU A 460 -19.11 -13.56 36.41
N THR A 461 -19.46 -14.12 35.24
CA THR A 461 -18.60 -14.07 34.02
C THR A 461 -19.38 -14.15 32.69
N MET A 462 -19.15 -13.21 31.74
CA MET A 462 -19.76 -13.25 30.39
C MET A 462 -18.83 -12.61 29.33
N THR A 463 -18.75 -13.17 28.11
CA THR A 463 -17.76 -12.73 27.10
C THR A 463 -18.32 -12.05 25.83
N MET A 464 -19.60 -12.22 25.46
CA MET A 464 -20.30 -11.47 24.39
C MET A 464 -21.81 -11.77 24.40
N TRP A 465 -22.68 -10.76 24.25
CA TRP A 465 -24.15 -10.88 24.27
C TRP A 465 -24.83 -9.87 23.33
N ASP A 466 -25.83 -10.31 22.54
CA ASP A 466 -26.74 -9.48 21.72
C ASP A 466 -28.18 -10.03 21.85
N GLY A 467 -29.03 -9.39 22.68
CA GLY A 467 -30.39 -9.85 22.96
C GLY A 467 -31.19 -8.90 23.88
N ASN A 468 -32.41 -9.28 24.31
CA ASN A 468 -33.21 -8.52 25.30
C ASN A 468 -33.79 -9.43 26.39
N TYR A 469 -33.54 -9.13 27.67
CA TYR A 469 -33.99 -9.95 28.81
C TYR A 469 -35.38 -9.56 29.33
N GLN A 470 -36.18 -10.53 29.80
CA GLN A 470 -37.52 -10.32 30.38
C GLN A 470 -37.57 -10.78 31.86
N PRO A 471 -38.44 -10.18 32.71
CA PRO A 471 -38.47 -10.48 34.15
C PRO A 471 -38.85 -11.94 34.47
N GLY A 472 -38.09 -12.58 35.37
CA GLY A 472 -38.44 -13.88 35.96
C GLY A 472 -37.64 -15.10 35.47
N GLN A 473 -36.47 -14.89 34.88
CA GLN A 473 -35.59 -15.97 34.39
C GLN A 473 -34.37 -16.18 35.32
N THR A 474 -33.89 -17.44 35.41
CA THR A 474 -32.67 -17.85 36.13
C THR A 474 -31.62 -18.35 35.13
N GLU A 475 -30.37 -17.91 35.29
CA GLU A 475 -29.27 -18.05 34.32
C GLU A 475 -28.36 -19.29 34.56
N PRO A 476 -27.57 -19.72 33.54
CA PRO A 476 -26.48 -20.69 33.68
C PRO A 476 -25.14 -20.03 34.03
N ASP A 477 -24.28 -20.76 34.73
CA ASP A 477 -23.05 -20.23 35.34
C ASP A 477 -21.93 -19.79 34.37
N THR A 478 -21.95 -20.19 33.07
CA THR A 478 -20.93 -19.77 32.08
C THR A 478 -21.42 -19.83 30.61
N MET A 479 -21.21 -18.77 29.81
CA MET A 479 -21.49 -18.80 28.35
C MET A 479 -20.59 -17.84 27.53
N THR A 480 -20.20 -18.23 26.30
CA THR A 480 -19.16 -17.54 25.49
C THR A 480 -19.69 -16.79 24.26
N MET A 481 -20.89 -17.08 23.74
CA MET A 481 -21.53 -16.36 22.63
C MET A 481 -23.01 -16.75 22.50
N TRP A 482 -23.91 -15.77 22.32
CA TRP A 482 -25.35 -15.98 22.09
C TRP A 482 -25.95 -14.92 21.16
N ASP A 483 -26.87 -15.31 20.26
CA ASP A 483 -27.49 -14.46 19.21
C ASP A 483 -28.93 -14.98 18.90
N ASP A 484 -29.89 -14.85 19.84
CA ASP A 484 -31.36 -14.89 19.60
C ASP A 484 -32.22 -14.60 20.86
N ASN A 485 -33.55 -14.43 20.70
CA ASN A 485 -34.53 -14.26 21.80
C ASN A 485 -35.12 -15.59 22.33
N TYR A 486 -34.91 -15.90 23.62
CA TYR A 486 -35.41 -17.13 24.28
C TYR A 486 -36.91 -17.10 24.63
N GLN A 487 -37.63 -18.21 24.42
CA GLN A 487 -39.04 -18.36 24.78
C GLN A 487 -39.22 -19.17 26.08
N PRO A 488 -40.22 -18.86 26.94
CA PRO A 488 -40.41 -19.54 28.22
C PRO A 488 -40.68 -21.05 28.06
N GLY A 489 -39.95 -21.88 28.80
CA GLY A 489 -40.22 -23.33 28.94
C GLY A 489 -39.21 -24.27 28.28
N GLN A 490 -38.07 -23.78 27.77
CA GLN A 490 -36.96 -24.64 27.38
C GLN A 490 -36.03 -24.91 28.58
N THR A 491 -35.35 -26.06 28.56
CA THR A 491 -34.35 -26.47 29.57
C THR A 491 -32.95 -26.42 28.94
N GLU A 492 -32.00 -25.81 29.65
CA GLU A 492 -30.63 -25.58 29.19
C GLU A 492 -29.76 -26.85 29.12
N PRO A 493 -28.80 -26.94 28.18
CA PRO A 493 -27.75 -27.95 28.22
C PRO A 493 -26.55 -27.47 29.04
N GLU A 494 -26.09 -28.29 29.99
CA GLU A 494 -25.07 -27.95 31.01
C GLU A 494 -23.63 -27.73 30.50
N THR A 495 -23.36 -27.56 29.21
CA THR A 495 -22.07 -27.02 28.68
C THR A 495 -22.03 -27.08 27.15
N GLN A 496 -22.05 -25.93 26.46
CA GLN A 496 -21.66 -25.84 25.04
C GLN A 496 -20.90 -24.55 24.74
N THR A 497 -19.91 -24.64 23.85
CA THR A 497 -19.00 -23.55 23.48
C THR A 497 -19.42 -22.79 22.22
N THR A 498 -20.54 -23.15 21.57
CA THR A 498 -21.16 -22.41 20.44
C THR A 498 -22.50 -23.05 20.07
N TRP A 499 -23.54 -22.26 19.80
CA TRP A 499 -24.84 -22.76 19.29
C TRP A 499 -25.27 -21.95 18.06
N TYR A 500 -25.57 -22.62 16.95
CA TYR A 500 -26.15 -22.04 15.73
C TYR A 500 -27.34 -22.91 15.27
N GLY A 501 -28.57 -22.41 15.43
CA GLY A 501 -29.77 -23.12 15.01
C GLY A 501 -30.59 -22.31 13.99
N PHE A 502 -30.70 -22.79 12.76
CA PHE A 502 -31.77 -22.38 11.84
C PHE A 502 -33.02 -23.22 12.10
N TYR A 503 -34.17 -22.59 12.37
CA TYR A 503 -35.48 -23.21 12.16
C TYR A 503 -36.38 -22.31 11.31
N ARG A 504 -36.83 -22.89 10.19
CA ARG A 504 -37.95 -22.38 9.41
C ARG A 504 -39.25 -22.54 10.23
N ALA A 505 -40.09 -21.52 10.18
CA ALA A 505 -41.54 -21.68 10.20
C ALA A 505 -42.07 -21.39 8.79
#